data_AF-A0A2T9J639-F1
#
_entry.id   AF-A0A2T9J639-F1
#
_cell.length_a   1.000
_cell.length_b   1.000
_cell.length_c   1.000
_cell.angle_alpha   90.00
_cell.angle_beta   90.00
_cell.angle_gamma   90.00
#
_symmetry.space_group_name_H-M   'P 1'
#
loop_
_entity.id
_entity.type
_entity.pdbx_description
1 polymer ?
#
loop_
_entity_poly.entity_id
_entity_poly.type
_entity_poly.pdbx_seq_one_letter_code
_entity_poly.pdbx_strand_id
1 'polypeptide(L)'
;MNNKTTAVLATLALLAAAPAALAQPPGPVKEREPRTDAPPIKPYKVILVGDSTTAVGSGWGSAFCDYHVKSSVACLNLGRGGRSTRSYRAEGSWDIALGEAKAPGYAATYVLIQFAHNDQSSKGERWTDLATEFPANLKRFVEDVRAAGAQPVLLTPLTRREFAKGQLKNTLDVWSDEVRKVATETKTPLVDLNKSSARIVQKLGPVDSMKLAQAEPIESEVEAARAGTTLPPRAAEEARQPDVPTTETGPRGQQVRKFDYTHVGDTGARVFSKLVADDLAAAVPGLRSQLVP
;
A
#
# COMPACT_ATOMS: atom_id res chain seq x y z
N MET A 1 77.64 31.11 48.01
CA MET A 1 77.76 29.66 47.75
C MET A 1 76.76 29.26 46.66
N ASN A 2 77.32 28.92 45.49
CA ASN A 2 76.86 27.99 44.44
C ASN A 2 75.37 27.78 44.11
N ASN A 3 75.08 28.01 42.82
CA ASN A 3 74.40 27.10 41.86
C ASN A 3 72.90 26.84 42.04
N LYS A 4 72.06 26.75 41.00
CA LYS A 4 72.23 26.62 39.55
C LYS A 4 70.88 26.99 38.90
N THR A 5 70.92 27.73 37.80
CA THR A 5 69.77 28.04 36.94
C THR A 5 69.56 26.89 35.96
N THR A 6 68.40 26.23 36.01
CA THR A 6 68.03 25.18 35.06
C THR A 6 67.35 25.80 33.85
N ALA A 7 68.01 25.76 32.68
CA ALA A 7 67.43 26.15 31.40
C ALA A 7 66.70 24.95 30.79
N VAL A 8 65.41 25.10 30.50
CA VAL A 8 64.60 24.12 29.77
C VAL A 8 64.76 24.40 28.28
N LEU A 9 65.41 23.47 27.55
CA LEU A 9 65.41 23.47 26.09
C LEU A 9 64.06 22.92 25.59
N ALA A 10 63.30 23.76 24.87
CA ALA A 10 62.16 23.32 24.09
C ALA A 10 62.64 22.82 22.71
N THR A 11 62.55 21.51 22.48
CA THR A 11 62.82 20.89 21.17
C THR A 11 61.60 21.09 20.27
N LEU A 12 61.70 21.99 19.29
CA LEU A 12 60.70 22.18 18.24
C LEU A 12 60.82 21.01 17.24
N ALA A 13 59.87 20.08 17.27
CA ALA A 13 59.75 19.05 16.23
C ALA A 13 59.11 19.68 14.97
N LEU A 14 59.90 19.87 13.91
CA LEU A 14 59.36 20.20 12.59
C LEU A 14 58.68 18.94 12.01
N LEU A 15 57.34 18.90 12.05
CA LEU A 15 56.58 18.01 11.17
C LEU A 15 56.68 18.56 9.73
N ALA A 16 57.38 17.84 8.87
CA ALA A 16 57.33 18.08 7.43
C ALA A 16 55.95 17.68 6.91
N ALA A 17 55.08 18.67 6.67
CA ALA A 17 53.82 18.46 5.97
C ALA A 17 54.11 18.15 4.49
N ALA A 18 53.88 16.91 4.07
CA ALA A 18 53.89 16.57 2.66
C ALA A 18 52.78 17.37 1.94
N PRO A 19 53.06 17.99 0.79
CA PRO A 19 52.03 18.76 0.09
C PRO A 19 50.95 17.80 -0.39
N ALA A 20 49.73 17.99 0.10
CA ALA A 20 48.56 17.34 -0.43
C ALA A 20 48.43 17.74 -1.90
N ALA A 21 48.76 16.82 -2.81
CA ALA A 21 48.49 17.00 -4.22
C ALA A 21 46.97 17.06 -4.40
N LEU A 22 46.44 18.28 -4.54
CA LEU A 22 45.06 18.50 -4.93
C LEU A 22 44.88 17.86 -6.31
N ALA A 23 44.14 16.76 -6.37
CA ALA A 23 43.74 16.15 -7.62
C ALA A 23 43.03 17.22 -8.46
N GLN A 24 43.60 17.57 -9.62
CA GLN A 24 42.96 18.50 -10.53
C GLN A 24 41.59 17.92 -10.93
N PRO A 25 40.52 18.74 -10.95
CA PRO A 25 39.23 18.28 -11.40
C PRO A 25 39.36 17.75 -12.84
N PRO A 26 38.69 16.63 -13.17
CA PRO A 26 38.78 16.07 -14.50
C PRO A 26 38.44 17.13 -15.55
N GLY A 27 39.27 17.20 -16.59
CA GLY A 27 39.08 18.14 -17.70
C GLY A 27 37.75 17.91 -18.42
N PRO A 28 37.31 18.87 -19.26
CA PRO A 28 36.03 18.78 -19.95
C PRO A 28 35.98 17.53 -20.84
N VAL A 29 34.92 16.73 -20.66
CA VAL A 29 34.62 15.56 -21.50
C VAL A 29 34.31 16.06 -22.92
N LYS A 30 35.22 15.76 -23.85
CA LYS A 30 35.15 16.25 -25.24
C LYS A 30 34.05 15.58 -26.06
N GLU A 31 33.66 14.36 -25.69
CA GLU A 31 32.68 13.56 -26.44
C GLU A 31 31.87 12.70 -25.46
N ARG A 32 30.54 12.80 -25.52
CA ARG A 32 29.64 12.00 -24.67
C ARG A 32 29.20 10.79 -25.48
N GLU A 33 29.72 9.62 -25.16
CA GLU A 33 29.25 8.39 -25.78
C GLU A 33 27.79 8.09 -25.35
N PRO A 34 26.91 7.69 -26.28
CA PRO A 34 25.57 7.26 -25.92
C PRO A 34 25.66 6.00 -25.06
N ARG A 35 24.87 5.97 -23.99
CA ARG A 35 24.75 4.81 -23.11
C ARG A 35 24.07 3.66 -23.87
N THR A 36 24.81 2.59 -24.19
CA THR A 36 24.31 1.42 -24.95
C THR A 36 24.14 0.15 -24.11
N ASP A 37 24.55 0.16 -22.84
CA ASP A 37 24.50 -0.98 -21.92
C ASP A 37 23.10 -1.27 -21.37
N ALA A 38 22.11 -0.39 -21.61
CA ALA A 38 20.74 -0.57 -21.14
C ALA A 38 19.70 -0.04 -22.14
N PRO A 39 18.54 -0.70 -22.30
CA PRO A 39 17.45 -0.18 -23.11
C PRO A 39 16.88 1.11 -22.51
N PRO A 40 16.32 2.00 -23.34
CA PRO A 40 15.67 3.22 -22.85
C PRO A 40 14.56 2.91 -21.83
N ILE A 41 14.55 3.68 -20.74
CA ILE A 41 13.51 3.57 -19.70
C ILE A 41 12.17 4.01 -20.31
N LYS A 42 11.14 3.20 -20.08
CA LYS A 42 9.76 3.51 -20.47
C LYS A 42 8.92 3.76 -19.22
N PRO A 43 8.08 4.81 -19.20
CA PRO A 43 7.19 5.07 -18.08
C PRO A 43 6.02 4.09 -18.08
N TYR A 44 5.61 3.64 -16.89
CA TYR A 44 4.42 2.83 -16.66
C TYR A 44 3.49 3.56 -15.70
N LYS A 45 2.20 3.23 -15.72
CA LYS A 45 1.24 3.73 -14.73
C LYS A 45 0.52 2.58 -14.03
N VAL A 46 0.38 2.69 -12.72
CA VAL A 46 -0.44 1.79 -11.91
C VAL A 46 -1.45 2.64 -11.11
N ILE A 47 -2.73 2.34 -11.28
CA ILE A 47 -3.83 3.03 -10.60
C ILE A 47 -4.48 2.03 -9.64
N LEU A 48 -4.51 2.36 -8.35
CA LEU A 48 -5.14 1.55 -7.32
C LEU A 48 -6.55 2.08 -7.06
N VAL A 49 -7.55 1.22 -7.20
CA VAL A 49 -8.95 1.53 -6.97
C VAL A 49 -9.50 0.57 -5.92
N GLY A 50 -10.18 1.11 -4.92
CA GLY A 50 -10.78 0.29 -3.89
C GLY A 50 -11.36 1.05 -2.72
N ASP A 51 -11.56 0.33 -1.62
CA ASP A 51 -12.17 0.84 -0.40
C ASP A 51 -11.14 1.38 0.62
N SER A 52 -11.52 1.44 1.90
CA SER A 52 -10.63 1.92 2.98
C SER A 52 -9.39 1.06 3.18
N THR A 53 -9.42 -0.21 2.78
CA THR A 53 -8.25 -1.10 2.88
C THR A 53 -7.23 -0.88 1.77
N THR A 54 -7.59 -0.13 0.73
CA THR A 54 -6.66 0.38 -0.31
C THR A 54 -6.27 1.83 -0.04
N ALA A 55 -7.18 2.62 0.54
CA ALA A 55 -7.08 4.07 0.69
C ALA A 55 -5.85 4.57 1.46
N VAL A 56 -5.47 5.82 1.17
CA VAL A 56 -4.41 6.55 1.88
C VAL A 56 -4.72 6.61 3.39
N GLY A 57 -3.75 6.24 4.20
CA GLY A 57 -3.80 6.33 5.66
C GLY A 57 -4.48 5.16 6.40
N SER A 58 -5.24 4.31 5.69
CA SER A 58 -5.94 3.16 6.30
C SER A 58 -5.75 1.82 5.60
N GLY A 59 -5.10 1.86 4.43
CA GLY A 59 -4.94 0.72 3.55
C GLY A 59 -3.51 0.47 3.13
N TRP A 60 -3.31 -0.61 2.38
CA TRP A 60 -2.00 -1.05 1.88
C TRP A 60 -1.53 -0.24 0.66
N GLY A 61 -2.43 0.43 -0.06
CA GLY A 61 -2.15 1.00 -1.38
C GLY A 61 -1.03 2.03 -1.41
N SER A 62 -0.93 2.88 -0.38
CA SER A 62 0.15 3.86 -0.29
C SER A 62 1.52 3.20 -0.08
N ALA A 63 1.59 2.14 0.74
CA ALA A 63 2.83 1.38 0.93
C ALA A 63 3.23 0.62 -0.35
N PHE A 64 2.26 0.16 -1.15
CA PHE A 64 2.56 -0.41 -2.47
C PHE A 64 3.24 0.60 -3.40
N CYS A 65 2.68 1.81 -3.51
CA CYS A 65 3.28 2.85 -4.33
C CYS A 65 4.64 3.35 -3.83
N ASP A 66 4.89 3.29 -2.52
CA ASP A 66 6.15 3.75 -1.91
C ASP A 66 7.26 2.70 -2.04
N TYR A 67 6.98 1.43 -1.74
CA TYR A 67 8.01 0.39 -1.61
C TYR A 67 8.14 -0.56 -2.81
N HIS A 68 7.07 -0.74 -3.59
CA HIS A 68 6.96 -1.90 -4.47
C HIS A 68 6.92 -1.60 -5.97
N VAL A 69 7.21 -0.36 -6.37
CA VAL A 69 7.31 0.04 -7.77
C VAL A 69 8.60 0.80 -8.05
N LYS A 70 9.12 0.71 -9.27
CA LYS A 70 10.28 1.49 -9.70
C LYS A 70 9.93 2.97 -9.87
N SER A 71 10.95 3.83 -9.84
CA SER A 71 10.82 5.27 -10.09
C SER A 71 10.28 5.63 -11.48
N SER A 72 10.31 4.70 -12.44
CA SER A 72 9.68 4.85 -13.76
C SER A 72 8.17 4.58 -13.76
N VAL A 73 7.59 4.22 -12.62
CA VAL A 73 6.16 3.91 -12.49
C VAL A 73 5.45 5.06 -11.78
N ALA A 74 4.50 5.70 -12.47
CA ALA A 74 3.53 6.56 -11.81
C ALA A 74 2.52 5.68 -11.07
N CYS A 75 2.56 5.68 -9.74
CA CYS A 75 1.62 4.92 -8.91
C CYS A 75 0.64 5.86 -8.22
N LEU A 76 -0.65 5.68 -8.53
CA LEU A 76 -1.72 6.52 -8.03
C LEU A 76 -2.67 5.72 -7.15
N ASN A 77 -2.75 6.08 -5.87
CA ASN A 77 -3.70 5.49 -4.94
C ASN A 77 -5.02 6.29 -4.93
N LEU A 78 -6.05 5.75 -5.57
CA LEU A 78 -7.40 6.29 -5.58
C LEU A 78 -8.36 5.52 -4.67
N GLY A 79 -7.87 4.70 -3.73
CA GLY A 79 -8.72 4.04 -2.74
C GLY A 79 -9.52 5.05 -1.91
N ARG A 80 -10.81 4.77 -1.66
CA ARG A 80 -11.72 5.65 -0.93
C ARG A 80 -12.40 4.93 0.23
N GLY A 81 -12.22 5.47 1.44
CA GLY A 81 -12.80 4.89 2.64
C GLY A 81 -14.32 4.80 2.62
N GLY A 82 -14.86 3.65 3.00
CA GLY A 82 -16.30 3.42 3.08
C GLY A 82 -17.00 3.20 1.74
N ARG A 83 -16.27 3.09 0.62
CA ARG A 83 -16.84 2.85 -0.70
C ARG A 83 -16.96 1.36 -1.01
N SER A 84 -18.00 1.04 -1.74
CA SER A 84 -18.32 -0.25 -2.37
C SER A 84 -18.20 -0.12 -3.88
N THR A 85 -18.37 -1.23 -4.61
CA THR A 85 -18.42 -1.22 -6.08
C THR A 85 -19.48 -0.25 -6.63
N ARG A 86 -20.61 -0.10 -5.93
CA ARG A 86 -21.70 0.83 -6.26
C ARG A 86 -21.35 2.28 -5.93
N SER A 87 -21.06 2.56 -4.66
CA SER A 87 -20.88 3.93 -4.16
C SER A 87 -19.65 4.61 -4.75
N TYR A 88 -18.57 3.87 -5.06
CA TYR A 88 -17.37 4.41 -5.70
C TYR A 88 -17.68 5.00 -7.10
N ARG A 89 -18.61 4.39 -7.83
CA ARG A 89 -19.08 4.91 -9.12
C ARG A 89 -20.03 6.09 -8.93
N ALA A 90 -20.99 5.94 -8.01
CA ALA A 90 -22.04 6.93 -7.78
C ALA A 90 -21.49 8.33 -7.42
N GLU A 91 -20.34 8.39 -6.75
CA GLU A 91 -19.73 9.65 -6.33
C GLU A 91 -18.74 10.27 -7.33
N GLY A 92 -18.52 9.63 -8.48
CA GLY A 92 -17.57 10.11 -9.50
C GLY A 92 -16.10 9.69 -9.29
N SER A 93 -15.77 8.93 -8.23
CA SER A 93 -14.40 8.43 -8.02
C SER A 93 -13.95 7.49 -9.16
N TRP A 94 -14.89 6.77 -9.78
CA TRP A 94 -14.58 5.95 -10.96
C TRP A 94 -14.21 6.77 -12.19
N ASP A 95 -14.87 7.90 -12.42
CA ASP A 95 -14.61 8.75 -13.57
C ASP A 95 -13.20 9.36 -13.49
N ILE A 96 -12.74 9.69 -12.29
CA ILE A 96 -11.35 10.13 -12.05
C ILE A 96 -10.37 9.01 -12.44
N ALA A 97 -10.61 7.77 -11.98
CA ALA A 97 -9.75 6.64 -12.30
C ALA A 97 -9.69 6.35 -13.80
N LEU A 98 -10.82 6.46 -14.51
CA LEU A 98 -10.88 6.31 -15.97
C LEU A 98 -10.19 7.44 -16.71
N GLY A 99 -10.29 8.68 -16.23
CA GLY A 99 -9.54 9.80 -16.79
C GLY A 99 -8.03 9.55 -16.70
N GLU A 100 -7.57 9.09 -15.54
CA GLU A 100 -6.16 8.74 -15.32
C GLU A 100 -5.69 7.54 -16.16
N ALA A 101 -6.57 6.57 -16.38
CA ALA A 101 -6.30 5.40 -17.22
C ALA A 101 -6.08 5.78 -18.70
N LYS A 102 -6.78 6.80 -19.18
CA LYS A 102 -6.69 7.33 -20.56
C LYS A 102 -5.53 8.29 -20.77
N ALA A 103 -4.86 8.72 -19.70
CA ALA A 103 -3.77 9.68 -19.81
C ALA A 103 -2.65 9.14 -20.71
N PRO A 104 -2.21 9.90 -21.74
CA PRO A 104 -1.18 9.44 -22.67
C PRO A 104 0.21 9.46 -22.02
N GLY A 105 1.19 8.92 -22.73
CA GLY A 105 2.61 9.03 -22.37
C GLY A 105 3.18 7.85 -21.57
N TYR A 106 2.39 6.80 -21.33
CA TYR A 106 2.82 5.58 -20.64
C TYR A 106 2.90 4.41 -21.62
N ALA A 107 3.90 3.55 -21.47
CA ALA A 107 4.04 2.33 -22.26
C ALA A 107 2.96 1.31 -21.93
N ALA A 108 2.51 1.27 -20.67
CA ALA A 108 1.35 0.52 -20.24
C ALA A 108 0.74 1.15 -18.97
N THR A 109 -0.58 1.08 -18.87
CA THR A 109 -1.35 1.50 -17.70
C THR A 109 -2.11 0.31 -17.13
N TYR A 110 -2.00 0.10 -15.83
CA TYR A 110 -2.68 -0.95 -15.08
C TYR A 110 -3.67 -0.35 -14.09
N VAL A 111 -4.85 -0.94 -13.97
CA VAL A 111 -5.84 -0.56 -12.94
C VAL A 111 -6.11 -1.76 -12.05
N LEU A 112 -5.67 -1.66 -10.80
CA LEU A 112 -5.83 -2.67 -9.76
C LEU A 112 -7.12 -2.37 -9.00
N ILE A 113 -8.09 -3.28 -9.04
CA ILE A 113 -9.45 -3.09 -8.54
C ILE A 113 -9.69 -4.03 -7.35
N GLN A 114 -9.93 -3.46 -6.16
CA GLN A 114 -10.19 -4.22 -4.93
C GLN A 114 -11.39 -3.67 -4.15
N PHE A 115 -12.47 -4.44 -4.05
CA PHE A 115 -13.66 -4.09 -3.28
C PHE A 115 -14.21 -5.31 -2.53
N ALA A 116 -15.19 -5.05 -1.64
CA ALA A 116 -16.15 -5.98 -1.02
C ALA A 116 -16.49 -5.56 0.42
N HIS A 117 -15.56 -4.91 1.15
CA HIS A 117 -15.73 -4.65 2.59
C HIS A 117 -17.00 -3.85 2.89
N ASN A 118 -17.37 -2.94 1.99
CA ASN A 118 -18.56 -2.10 2.11
C ASN A 118 -19.72 -2.57 1.23
N ASP A 119 -19.49 -3.46 0.27
CA ASP A 119 -20.55 -4.09 -0.53
C ASP A 119 -21.45 -4.97 0.35
N GLN A 120 -20.89 -5.56 1.41
CA GLN A 120 -21.64 -6.29 2.46
C GLN A 120 -22.26 -5.41 3.55
N SER A 121 -22.18 -4.09 3.45
CA SER A 121 -22.67 -3.15 4.46
C SER A 121 -24.19 -3.24 4.63
N SER A 122 -24.73 -3.02 5.82
CA SER A 122 -26.19 -2.84 6.02
C SER A 122 -26.70 -1.48 5.54
N LYS A 123 -25.80 -0.54 5.23
CA LYS A 123 -26.14 0.79 4.71
C LYS A 123 -26.45 0.73 3.22
N GLY A 124 -27.67 1.11 2.84
CA GLY A 124 -28.19 0.96 1.47
C GLY A 124 -27.43 1.74 0.39
N GLU A 125 -26.74 2.83 0.73
CA GLU A 125 -25.93 3.57 -0.24
C GLU A 125 -24.66 2.81 -0.65
N ARG A 126 -24.22 1.83 0.15
CA ARG A 126 -23.02 1.03 -0.07
C ARG A 126 -23.35 -0.41 -0.47
N TRP A 127 -24.38 -0.97 0.13
CA TRP A 127 -24.76 -2.36 -0.05
C TRP A 127 -24.95 -2.71 -1.54
N THR A 128 -24.53 -3.93 -1.88
CA THR A 128 -24.84 -4.55 -3.17
C THR A 128 -25.22 -6.00 -2.95
N ASP A 129 -26.13 -6.52 -3.76
CA ASP A 129 -26.42 -7.94 -3.77
C ASP A 129 -25.19 -8.77 -4.21
N LEU A 130 -24.82 -9.77 -3.40
CA LEU A 130 -23.62 -10.59 -3.61
C LEU A 130 -23.69 -11.41 -4.91
N ALA A 131 -24.86 -11.92 -5.27
CA ALA A 131 -25.01 -12.84 -6.41
C ALA A 131 -25.20 -12.10 -7.74
N THR A 132 -25.82 -10.93 -7.71
CA THR A 132 -26.31 -10.24 -8.91
C THR A 132 -25.62 -8.90 -9.17
N GLU A 133 -25.53 -8.02 -8.18
CA GLU A 133 -24.99 -6.66 -8.37
C GLU A 133 -23.47 -6.61 -8.26
N PHE A 134 -22.89 -7.22 -7.23
CA PHE A 134 -21.44 -7.19 -7.00
C PHE A 134 -20.63 -7.75 -8.18
N PRO A 135 -20.93 -8.96 -8.71
CA PRO A 135 -20.19 -9.50 -9.85
C PRO A 135 -20.41 -8.69 -11.12
N ALA A 136 -21.62 -8.17 -11.34
CA ALA A 136 -21.93 -7.32 -12.49
C ALA A 136 -21.15 -6.00 -12.45
N ASN A 137 -21.03 -5.38 -11.28
CA ASN A 137 -20.24 -4.16 -11.11
C ASN A 137 -18.74 -4.42 -11.38
N LEU A 138 -18.19 -5.54 -10.90
CA LEU A 138 -16.81 -5.93 -11.18
C LEU A 138 -16.56 -6.13 -12.68
N LYS A 139 -17.46 -6.83 -13.38
CA LYS A 139 -17.38 -7.00 -14.85
C LYS A 139 -17.38 -5.65 -15.56
N ARG A 140 -18.24 -4.72 -15.12
CA ARG A 140 -18.29 -3.36 -15.67
C ARG A 140 -17.00 -2.58 -15.44
N PHE A 141 -16.38 -2.69 -14.26
CA PHE A 141 -15.05 -2.07 -14.03
C PHE A 141 -14.01 -2.63 -15.00
N VAL A 142 -13.98 -3.95 -15.22
CA VAL A 142 -13.06 -4.61 -16.16
C VAL A 142 -13.27 -4.11 -17.60
N GLU A 143 -14.53 -4.05 -18.05
CA GLU A 143 -14.91 -3.56 -19.37
C GLU A 143 -14.50 -2.11 -19.58
N ASP A 144 -14.82 -1.24 -18.62
CA ASP A 144 -14.51 0.19 -18.66
C ASP A 144 -12.99 0.42 -18.74
N VAL A 145 -12.18 -0.33 -17.98
CA VAL A 145 -10.70 -0.21 -18.01
C VAL A 145 -10.14 -0.63 -19.37
N ARG A 146 -10.64 -1.73 -19.93
CA ARG A 146 -10.24 -2.18 -21.27
C ARG A 146 -10.61 -1.16 -22.33
N ALA A 147 -11.82 -0.60 -22.26
CA ALA A 147 -12.28 0.45 -23.15
C ALA A 147 -11.45 1.75 -23.03
N ALA A 148 -10.85 2.00 -21.86
CA ALA A 148 -9.90 3.09 -21.66
C ALA A 148 -8.49 2.80 -22.20
N GLY A 149 -8.24 1.61 -22.76
CA GLY A 149 -6.91 1.21 -23.27
C GLY A 149 -5.94 0.76 -22.17
N ALA A 150 -6.42 0.58 -20.94
CA ALA A 150 -5.63 0.11 -19.81
C ALA A 150 -5.87 -1.38 -19.52
N GLN A 151 -5.02 -1.97 -18.67
CA GLN A 151 -5.07 -3.38 -18.30
C GLN A 151 -5.70 -3.55 -16.91
N PRO A 152 -6.89 -4.16 -16.78
CA PRO A 152 -7.48 -4.41 -15.47
C PRO A 152 -6.77 -5.57 -14.77
N VAL A 153 -6.67 -5.46 -13.44
CA VAL A 153 -6.26 -6.54 -12.54
C VAL A 153 -7.26 -6.56 -11.39
N LEU A 154 -7.88 -7.71 -11.15
CA LEU A 154 -8.79 -7.88 -10.03
C LEU A 154 -8.02 -8.33 -8.80
N LEU A 155 -8.44 -7.84 -7.63
CA LEU A 155 -7.91 -8.24 -6.33
C LEU A 155 -9.04 -8.66 -5.43
N THR A 156 -8.90 -9.80 -4.75
CA THR A 156 -9.79 -10.16 -3.65
C THR A 156 -9.55 -9.21 -2.47
N PRO A 157 -10.58 -8.86 -1.67
CA PRO A 157 -10.41 -7.99 -0.50
C PRO A 157 -9.51 -8.64 0.55
N LEU A 158 -8.67 -7.87 1.25
CA LEU A 158 -7.88 -8.45 2.35
C LEU A 158 -8.79 -9.03 3.45
N THR A 159 -8.26 -10.01 4.19
CA THR A 159 -9.01 -10.61 5.30
C THR A 159 -9.17 -9.63 6.46
N ARG A 160 -10.27 -9.75 7.20
CA ARG A 160 -10.37 -9.13 8.53
C ARG A 160 -9.60 -9.96 9.55
N ARG A 161 -9.17 -9.32 10.63
CA ARG A 161 -8.42 -9.95 11.73
C ARG A 161 -9.36 -10.38 12.86
N GLU A 162 -10.48 -11.01 12.50
CA GLU A 162 -11.51 -11.47 13.44
C GLU A 162 -11.29 -12.95 13.77
N PHE A 163 -11.34 -13.33 15.05
CA PHE A 163 -11.04 -14.68 15.49
C PHE A 163 -12.13 -15.27 16.38
N ALA A 164 -12.26 -16.60 16.37
CA ALA A 164 -12.87 -17.35 17.46
C ALA A 164 -12.16 -18.68 17.67
N LYS A 165 -11.93 -19.05 18.93
CA LYS A 165 -11.26 -20.30 19.31
C LYS A 165 -9.90 -20.46 18.60
N GLY A 166 -9.16 -19.36 18.44
CA GLY A 166 -7.86 -19.29 17.77
C GLY A 166 -7.91 -19.40 16.24
N GLN A 167 -9.11 -19.55 15.65
CA GLN A 167 -9.30 -19.66 14.21
C GLN A 167 -9.78 -18.34 13.62
N LEU A 168 -9.20 -17.96 12.49
CA LEU A 168 -9.58 -16.79 11.71
C LEU A 168 -10.97 -16.98 11.13
N LYS A 169 -11.86 -16.01 11.37
CA LYS A 169 -13.17 -15.93 10.74
C LYS A 169 -13.07 -15.11 9.46
N ASN A 170 -12.80 -15.77 8.34
CA ASN A 170 -12.68 -15.09 7.06
C ASN A 170 -14.05 -14.77 6.44
N THR A 171 -14.68 -13.70 6.92
CA THR A 171 -16.04 -13.29 6.51
C THR A 171 -16.13 -12.81 5.05
N LEU A 172 -14.99 -12.52 4.40
CA LEU A 172 -14.97 -12.07 3.01
C LEU A 172 -14.65 -13.17 1.99
N ASP A 173 -14.54 -14.44 2.40
CA ASP A 173 -14.20 -15.52 1.46
C ASP A 173 -15.28 -15.68 0.39
N VAL A 174 -16.57 -15.61 0.77
CA VAL A 174 -17.70 -15.69 -0.18
C VAL A 174 -17.72 -14.54 -1.19
N TRP A 175 -17.28 -13.34 -0.80
CA TRP A 175 -17.12 -12.20 -1.72
C TRP A 175 -15.91 -12.41 -2.62
N SER A 176 -14.84 -12.99 -2.07
CA SER A 176 -13.62 -13.32 -2.80
C SER A 176 -13.87 -14.39 -3.86
N ASP A 177 -14.77 -15.34 -3.62
CA ASP A 177 -15.21 -16.33 -4.60
C ASP A 177 -15.85 -15.69 -5.83
N GLU A 178 -16.70 -14.68 -5.64
CA GLU A 178 -17.27 -13.93 -6.76
C GLU A 178 -16.20 -13.13 -7.53
N VAL A 179 -15.20 -12.56 -6.85
CA VAL A 179 -14.05 -11.92 -7.55
C VAL A 179 -13.27 -12.95 -8.37
N ARG A 180 -12.96 -14.13 -7.80
CA ARG A 180 -12.26 -15.24 -8.50
C ARG A 180 -13.04 -15.70 -9.72
N LYS A 181 -14.36 -15.84 -9.58
CA LYS A 181 -15.26 -16.21 -10.68
C LYS A 181 -15.27 -15.15 -11.77
N VAL A 182 -15.45 -13.87 -11.44
CA VAL A 182 -15.40 -12.77 -12.42
C VAL A 182 -14.04 -12.71 -13.12
N ALA A 183 -12.93 -12.88 -12.40
CA ALA A 183 -11.60 -12.92 -12.99
C ALA A 183 -11.46 -14.05 -14.02
N THR A 184 -11.96 -15.24 -13.69
CA THR A 184 -11.98 -16.40 -14.59
C THR A 184 -12.85 -16.14 -15.82
N GLU A 185 -14.09 -15.71 -15.63
CA GLU A 185 -15.06 -15.45 -16.71
C GLU A 185 -14.58 -14.36 -17.67
N THR A 186 -14.00 -13.28 -17.14
CA THR A 186 -13.52 -12.15 -17.93
C THR A 186 -12.09 -12.32 -18.43
N LYS A 187 -11.39 -13.41 -18.06
CA LYS A 187 -9.97 -13.66 -18.31
C LYS A 187 -9.10 -12.48 -17.84
N THR A 188 -9.43 -11.94 -16.68
CA THR A 188 -8.70 -10.83 -16.06
C THR A 188 -7.69 -11.39 -15.05
N PRO A 189 -6.43 -10.94 -15.04
CA PRO A 189 -5.47 -11.34 -14.03
C PRO A 189 -6.00 -11.11 -12.61
N LEU A 190 -5.70 -12.04 -11.71
CA LEU A 190 -6.16 -12.03 -10.32
C LEU A 190 -4.98 -12.00 -9.36
N VAL A 191 -5.03 -11.11 -8.38
CA VAL A 191 -4.24 -11.19 -7.15
C VAL A 191 -5.16 -11.64 -6.01
N ASP A 192 -4.97 -12.86 -5.50
CA ASP A 192 -5.81 -13.42 -4.44
C ASP A 192 -5.34 -13.00 -3.04
N LEU A 193 -5.38 -11.69 -2.79
CA LEU A 193 -4.94 -11.08 -1.54
C LEU A 193 -5.71 -11.61 -0.33
N ASN A 194 -7.00 -11.94 -0.45
CA ASN A 194 -7.77 -12.55 0.62
C ASN A 194 -7.13 -13.85 1.12
N LYS A 195 -6.80 -14.76 0.20
CA LYS A 195 -6.15 -16.03 0.54
C LYS A 195 -4.75 -15.83 1.14
N SER A 196 -3.96 -14.94 0.54
CA SER A 196 -2.61 -14.63 1.02
C SER A 196 -2.61 -13.95 2.40
N SER A 197 -3.50 -12.99 2.62
CA SER A 197 -3.66 -12.29 3.90
C SER A 197 -4.23 -13.19 4.99
N ALA A 198 -5.25 -14.02 4.69
CA ALA A 198 -5.83 -14.99 5.63
C ALA A 198 -4.78 -15.95 6.19
N ARG A 199 -3.90 -16.47 5.33
CA ARG A 199 -2.79 -17.35 5.74
C ARG A 199 -1.86 -16.66 6.74
N ILE A 200 -1.45 -15.43 6.46
CA ILE A 200 -0.53 -14.67 7.33
C ILE A 200 -1.20 -14.30 8.65
N VAL A 201 -2.44 -13.80 8.60
CA VAL A 201 -3.19 -13.42 9.80
C VAL A 201 -3.45 -14.63 10.69
N GLN A 202 -3.84 -15.78 10.13
CA GLN A 202 -4.00 -17.02 10.89
C GLN A 202 -2.68 -17.47 11.55
N LYS A 203 -1.54 -17.31 10.87
CA LYS A 203 -0.23 -17.66 11.40
C LYS A 203 0.19 -16.76 12.57
N LEU A 204 -0.10 -15.46 12.49
CA LEU A 204 0.13 -14.51 13.58
C LEU A 204 -0.80 -14.79 14.77
N GLY A 205 -2.01 -15.26 14.49
CA GLY A 205 -3.03 -15.48 15.50
C GLY A 205 -3.62 -14.19 16.06
N PRO A 206 -4.55 -14.31 17.02
CA PRO A 206 -5.37 -13.18 17.48
C PRO A 206 -4.54 -12.04 18.08
N VAL A 207 -3.49 -12.36 18.84
CA VAL A 207 -2.70 -11.35 19.56
C VAL A 207 -1.76 -10.60 18.62
N ASP A 208 -0.86 -11.30 17.93
CA ASP A 208 0.15 -10.62 17.11
C ASP A 208 -0.45 -9.94 15.87
N SER A 209 -1.59 -10.42 15.37
CA SER A 209 -2.28 -9.75 14.25
C SER A 209 -2.76 -8.34 14.61
N MET A 210 -2.97 -8.00 15.89
CA MET A 210 -3.37 -6.64 16.30
C MET A 210 -2.30 -5.60 15.98
N LYS A 211 -1.02 -5.98 15.90
CA LYS A 211 0.09 -5.09 15.49
C LYS A 211 -0.04 -4.57 14.06
N LEU A 212 -0.94 -5.17 13.26
CA LEU A 212 -1.23 -4.73 11.90
C LEU A 212 -2.29 -3.61 11.85
N ALA A 213 -2.99 -3.32 12.95
CA ALA A 213 -4.07 -2.33 13.00
C ALA A 213 -3.54 -0.88 12.94
N GLN A 214 -4.44 0.08 12.69
CA GLN A 214 -4.10 1.51 12.59
C GLN A 214 -3.75 2.17 13.93
N ALA A 215 -4.25 1.60 15.03
CA ALA A 215 -4.05 2.08 16.38
C ALA A 215 -3.85 0.89 17.31
N GLU A 216 -3.51 1.17 18.57
CA GLU A 216 -3.35 0.13 19.59
C GLU A 216 -4.72 -0.36 20.11
N PRO A 217 -4.85 -1.67 20.44
CA PRO A 217 -6.02 -2.19 21.14
C PRO A 217 -6.10 -1.67 22.58
N ILE A 218 -7.29 -1.72 23.17
CA ILE A 218 -7.48 -1.59 24.62
C ILE A 218 -7.29 -2.93 25.34
N GLU A 219 -7.09 -2.90 26.66
CA GLU A 219 -6.81 -4.10 27.47
C GLU A 219 -7.84 -5.22 27.28
N SER A 220 -9.14 -4.89 27.25
CA SER A 220 -10.19 -5.91 27.05
C SER A 220 -10.13 -6.59 25.67
N GLU A 221 -9.69 -5.88 24.63
CA GLU A 221 -9.48 -6.45 23.29
C GLU A 221 -8.25 -7.38 23.30
N VAL A 222 -7.20 -7.03 24.06
CA VAL A 222 -6.02 -7.89 24.24
C VAL A 222 -6.37 -9.17 25.01
N GLU A 223 -7.12 -9.07 26.10
CA GLU A 223 -7.50 -10.24 26.90
C GLU A 223 -8.41 -11.20 26.11
N ALA A 224 -9.35 -10.67 25.33
CA ALA A 224 -10.13 -11.48 24.41
C ALA A 224 -9.24 -12.20 23.38
N ALA A 225 -8.26 -11.48 22.80
CA ALA A 225 -7.32 -12.07 21.85
C ALA A 225 -6.46 -13.17 22.49
N ARG A 226 -5.99 -13.00 23.74
CA ARG A 226 -5.30 -14.06 24.49
C ARG A 226 -6.17 -15.30 24.69
N ALA A 227 -7.48 -15.12 24.88
CA ALA A 227 -8.47 -16.19 24.95
C ALA A 227 -8.83 -16.79 23.56
N GLY A 228 -8.19 -16.34 22.48
CA GLY A 228 -8.40 -16.89 21.15
C GLY A 228 -9.55 -16.26 20.37
N THR A 229 -10.12 -15.14 20.81
CA THR A 229 -11.29 -14.53 20.18
C THR A 229 -11.13 -13.02 20.00
N THR A 230 -11.92 -12.43 19.12
CA THR A 230 -12.04 -10.96 19.01
C THR A 230 -13.37 -10.49 19.59
N LEU A 231 -13.36 -9.29 20.18
CA LEU A 231 -14.59 -8.63 20.58
C LEU A 231 -15.29 -8.03 19.35
N PRO A 232 -16.58 -7.68 19.45
CA PRO A 232 -17.19 -6.78 18.48
C PRO A 232 -16.40 -5.46 18.40
N PRO A 233 -16.23 -4.86 17.21
CA PRO A 233 -15.55 -3.58 17.09
C PRO A 233 -16.33 -2.50 17.84
N ARG A 234 -15.59 -1.64 18.56
CA ARG A 234 -16.15 -0.49 19.26
C ARG A 234 -16.77 0.52 18.29
N ALA A 235 -17.62 1.40 18.82
CA ALA A 235 -18.14 2.51 18.03
C ALA A 235 -16.98 3.36 17.49
N ALA A 236 -17.16 3.95 16.30
CA ALA A 236 -16.06 4.65 15.61
C ALA A 236 -15.57 5.85 16.43
N GLU A 237 -16.49 6.52 17.12
CA GLU A 237 -16.25 7.68 17.98
C GLU A 237 -15.41 7.31 19.21
N GLU A 238 -15.62 6.10 19.76
CA GLU A 238 -14.86 5.59 20.91
C GLU A 238 -13.48 5.07 20.51
N ALA A 239 -13.37 4.50 19.31
CA ALA A 239 -12.14 3.88 18.83
C ALA A 239 -11.15 4.87 18.19
N ARG A 240 -11.64 6.05 17.79
CA ARG A 240 -10.86 7.04 17.05
C ARG A 240 -9.88 7.79 17.94
N GLN A 241 -8.65 7.92 17.46
CA GLN A 241 -7.65 8.80 18.04
C GLN A 241 -8.01 10.28 17.78
N PRO A 242 -7.65 11.21 18.67
CA PRO A 242 -7.86 12.64 18.46
C PRO A 242 -7.21 13.12 17.16
N ASP A 243 -7.85 14.10 16.50
CA ASP A 243 -7.29 14.74 15.33
C ASP A 243 -6.03 15.54 15.69
N VAL A 244 -5.11 15.65 14.72
CA VAL A 244 -3.88 16.42 14.90
C VAL A 244 -4.23 17.91 14.79
N PRO A 245 -3.80 18.77 15.75
CA PRO A 245 -4.04 20.20 15.65
C PRO A 245 -3.54 20.80 14.33
N THR A 246 -4.35 21.64 13.68
CA THR A 246 -4.03 22.32 12.43
C THR A 246 -3.91 23.84 12.64
N THR A 247 -3.27 24.52 11.69
CA THR A 247 -3.21 25.98 11.63
C THR A 247 -4.09 26.50 10.49
N GLU A 248 -4.57 27.75 10.59
CA GLU A 248 -5.47 28.36 9.61
C GLU A 248 -4.91 28.34 8.18
N THR A 249 -3.62 28.62 8.03
CA THR A 249 -2.90 28.63 6.75
C THR A 249 -2.16 27.31 6.45
N GLY A 250 -2.31 26.29 7.31
CA GLY A 250 -1.59 25.02 7.20
C GLY A 250 -2.36 23.92 6.47
N PRO A 251 -1.74 22.74 6.27
CA PRO A 251 -2.45 21.56 5.78
C PRO A 251 -3.62 21.20 6.70
N ARG A 252 -4.80 20.97 6.12
CA ARG A 252 -6.03 20.65 6.86
C ARG A 252 -6.47 19.19 6.73
N GLY A 253 -5.75 18.38 5.95
CA GLY A 253 -6.04 16.96 5.80
C GLY A 253 -5.79 16.21 7.12
N GLN A 254 -6.74 15.38 7.53
CA GLN A 254 -6.65 14.56 8.73
C GLN A 254 -6.77 13.08 8.37
N GLN A 255 -5.94 12.24 8.99
CA GLN A 255 -6.12 10.80 8.94
C GLN A 255 -6.97 10.35 10.12
N VAL A 256 -8.07 9.67 9.83
CA VAL A 256 -8.87 9.03 10.87
C VAL A 256 -8.19 7.71 11.23
N ARG A 257 -7.52 7.68 12.38
CA ARG A 257 -6.94 6.46 12.95
C ARG A 257 -7.82 5.94 14.06
N LYS A 258 -8.11 4.64 14.02
CA LYS A 258 -8.87 3.94 15.06
C LYS A 258 -8.45 2.49 15.16
N PHE A 259 -8.65 1.88 16.32
CA PHE A 259 -8.48 0.44 16.42
C PHE A 259 -9.73 -0.25 15.85
N ASP A 260 -9.51 -1.15 14.91
CA ASP A 260 -10.47 -2.19 14.53
C ASP A 260 -9.75 -3.36 13.84
N TYR A 261 -10.53 -4.38 13.49
CA TYR A 261 -10.04 -5.62 12.88
C TYR A 261 -10.01 -5.56 11.34
N THR A 262 -10.25 -4.40 10.71
CA THR A 262 -10.27 -4.23 9.25
C THR A 262 -9.11 -3.36 8.76
N HIS A 263 -9.02 -2.11 9.22
CA HIS A 263 -8.07 -1.12 8.70
C HIS A 263 -6.66 -1.37 9.19
N VAL A 264 -5.67 -1.06 8.36
CA VAL A 264 -4.27 -1.42 8.62
C VAL A 264 -3.44 -0.18 8.88
N GLY A 265 -2.58 -0.24 9.90
CA GLY A 265 -1.57 0.77 10.19
C GLY A 265 -0.32 0.55 9.34
N ASP A 266 0.75 1.29 9.63
CA ASP A 266 1.96 1.29 8.79
C ASP A 266 2.60 -0.09 8.68
N THR A 267 2.64 -0.86 9.78
CA THR A 267 3.12 -2.24 9.79
C THR A 267 2.25 -3.15 8.91
N GLY A 268 0.92 -3.06 9.08
CA GLY A 268 -0.02 -3.84 8.27
C GLY A 268 0.06 -3.47 6.79
N ALA A 269 0.10 -2.18 6.47
CA ALA A 269 0.20 -1.68 5.12
C ALA A 269 1.42 -2.26 4.40
N ARG A 270 2.60 -2.27 5.04
CA ARG A 270 3.83 -2.88 4.49
C ARG A 270 3.70 -4.39 4.27
N VAL A 271 3.07 -5.10 5.21
CA VAL A 271 2.86 -6.56 5.07
C VAL A 271 1.95 -6.86 3.89
N PHE A 272 0.78 -6.21 3.81
CA PHE A 272 -0.19 -6.49 2.76
C PHE A 272 0.25 -5.95 1.39
N SER A 273 0.94 -4.80 1.33
CA SER A 273 1.48 -4.28 0.06
C SER A 273 2.52 -5.22 -0.54
N LYS A 274 3.35 -5.85 0.31
CA LYS A 274 4.30 -6.86 -0.14
C LYS A 274 3.60 -8.08 -0.73
N LEU A 275 2.56 -8.58 -0.07
CA LEU A 275 1.76 -9.70 -0.60
C LEU A 275 1.17 -9.34 -1.99
N VAL A 276 0.64 -8.12 -2.14
CA VAL A 276 0.15 -7.65 -3.44
C VAL A 276 1.26 -7.61 -4.47
N ALA A 277 2.45 -7.09 -4.15
CA ALA A 277 3.56 -7.02 -5.08
C ALA A 277 4.03 -8.40 -5.56
N ASP A 278 4.20 -9.34 -4.63
CA ASP A 278 4.62 -10.71 -4.92
C ASP A 278 3.58 -11.44 -5.80
N ASP A 279 2.30 -11.36 -5.42
CA ASP A 279 1.21 -12.01 -6.16
C ASP A 279 0.97 -11.35 -7.53
N LEU A 280 1.13 -10.02 -7.64
CA LEU A 280 1.00 -9.26 -8.88
C LEU A 280 2.12 -9.59 -9.87
N ALA A 281 3.36 -9.76 -9.39
CA ALA A 281 4.49 -10.18 -10.21
C ALA A 281 4.27 -11.58 -10.84
N ALA A 282 3.56 -12.46 -10.14
CA ALA A 282 3.16 -13.75 -10.65
C ALA A 282 2.01 -13.62 -11.67
N ALA A 283 0.95 -12.87 -11.33
CA ALA A 283 -0.27 -12.75 -12.12
C ALA A 283 -0.10 -11.92 -13.41
N VAL A 284 0.83 -10.96 -13.44
CA VAL A 284 0.99 -9.99 -14.52
C VAL A 284 2.46 -9.92 -14.99
N PRO A 285 2.91 -10.85 -15.85
CA PRO A 285 4.30 -10.89 -16.30
C PRO A 285 4.79 -9.59 -16.96
N GLY A 286 3.91 -8.86 -17.65
CA GLY A 286 4.23 -7.57 -18.28
C GLY A 286 4.60 -6.45 -17.31
N LEU A 287 4.17 -6.54 -16.04
CA LEU A 287 4.46 -5.56 -14.99
C LEU A 287 5.60 -6.01 -14.08
N ARG A 288 5.98 -7.31 -14.08
CA ARG A 288 6.98 -7.90 -13.17
C ARG A 288 8.30 -7.12 -13.13
N SER A 289 8.80 -6.67 -14.27
CA SER A 289 10.07 -5.92 -14.34
C SER A 289 9.99 -4.52 -13.73
N GLN A 290 8.81 -4.04 -13.38
CA GLN A 290 8.54 -2.72 -12.80
C GLN A 290 8.24 -2.78 -11.30
N LEU A 291 8.11 -3.99 -10.74
CA LEU A 291 7.84 -4.21 -9.32
C LEU A 291 9.12 -4.40 -8.53
N VAL A 292 9.07 -4.06 -7.25
CA VAL A 292 10.16 -4.22 -6.26
C VAL A 292 9.67 -5.17 -5.15
N PRO A 293 10.42 -6.24 -4.84
CA PRO A 293 10.03 -7.24 -3.84
C PRO A 293 10.02 -6.71 -2.41
#